data_AF-A0A536HAR0-F1
#
_entry.id   AF-A0A536HAR0-F1
#
_cell.length_a   1.000
_cell.length_b   1.000
_cell.length_c   1.000
_cell.angle_alpha   90.00
_cell.angle_beta   90.00
_cell.angle_gamma   90.00
#
_symmetry.space_group_name_H-M   'P 1'
#
loop_
_entity.id
_entity.type
_entity.pdbx_description
1 polymer ?
#
loop_
_entity_poly.entity_id
_entity_poly.type
_entity_poly.pdbx_seq_one_letter_code
_entity_poly.pdbx_strand_id
1 'polypeptide(L)'
;MTIDTQDNANKILKQLKSGSDFGKLAAKNSQDANTKVSGGNLGWLVRGQYAQSEGTGVVDNWLFDPARKLNEISSVLKENGAFHIVQILGFDPARTVDAKTLQSLKDNALSSWLLEIKAQSNTSITPPDQNKQLDPNNLPPSSILPSSPPGQGANGGTGLPTIP
;
A
#
# COMPACT_ATOMS: atom_id res chain seq x y z
N MET A 1 6.42 16.68 1.29
CA MET A 1 5.97 17.48 2.45
C MET A 1 4.45 17.56 2.45
N THR A 2 3.85 17.58 3.63
CA THR A 2 2.38 17.67 3.85
C THR A 2 1.97 19.05 4.35
N ILE A 3 0.87 19.60 3.83
CA ILE A 3 0.37 20.96 4.05
C ILE A 3 -1.14 20.91 4.27
N ASP A 4 -1.65 21.76 5.15
CA ASP A 4 -3.04 21.80 5.62
C ASP A 4 -4.02 22.47 4.63
N THR A 5 -3.57 23.51 3.93
CA THR A 5 -4.43 24.32 3.06
C THR A 5 -3.87 24.45 1.64
N GLN A 6 -4.78 24.47 0.67
CA GLN A 6 -4.43 24.62 -0.75
C GLN A 6 -3.69 25.93 -1.02
N ASP A 7 -4.12 27.02 -0.39
CA ASP A 7 -3.51 28.34 -0.58
C ASP A 7 -2.08 28.38 -0.07
N ASN A 8 -1.81 27.75 1.08
CA ASN A 8 -0.45 27.64 1.61
C ASN A 8 0.42 26.75 0.70
N ALA A 9 -0.11 25.62 0.23
CA ALA A 9 0.57 24.76 -0.72
C ALA A 9 0.92 25.50 -2.02
N ASN A 10 -0.01 26.30 -2.55
CA ASN A 10 0.25 27.11 -3.74
C ASN A 10 1.31 28.18 -3.52
N LYS A 11 1.35 28.82 -2.34
CA LYS A 11 2.39 29.81 -2.00
C LYS A 11 3.77 29.15 -1.92
N ILE A 12 3.86 28.00 -1.25
CA ILE A 12 5.11 27.23 -1.14
C ILE A 12 5.57 26.74 -2.51
N LEU A 13 4.66 26.25 -3.35
CA LEU A 13 4.99 25.81 -4.70
C LEU A 13 5.56 26.95 -5.56
N LYS A 14 5.06 28.19 -5.43
CA LYS A 14 5.64 29.35 -6.11
C LYS A 14 7.08 29.63 -5.65
N GLN A 15 7.35 29.51 -4.35
CA GLN A 15 8.70 29.69 -3.81
C GLN A 15 9.68 28.61 -4.31
N LEU A 16 9.22 27.35 -4.33
CA LEU A 16 9.98 26.22 -4.88
C LEU A 16 10.31 26.43 -6.37
N LYS A 17 9.33 26.86 -7.17
CA LYS A 17 9.53 27.20 -8.59
C LYS A 17 10.48 28.39 -8.80
N SER A 18 10.64 29.24 -7.79
CA SER A 18 11.59 30.36 -7.79
C SER A 18 13.00 29.96 -7.35
N GLY A 19 13.26 28.66 -7.11
CA GLY A 19 14.57 28.14 -6.70
C GLY A 19 14.80 28.08 -5.19
N SER A 20 13.74 28.18 -4.37
CA SER A 20 13.89 27.97 -2.93
C SER A 20 14.21 26.52 -2.59
N ASP A 21 14.99 26.32 -1.52
CA ASP A 21 15.36 24.99 -1.04
C ASP A 21 14.15 24.24 -0.46
N PHE A 22 13.91 23.03 -0.98
CA PHE A 22 12.78 22.19 -0.56
C PHE A 22 12.89 21.76 0.90
N GLY A 23 14.09 21.35 1.34
CA GLY A 23 14.34 20.88 2.69
C GLY A 23 14.00 21.93 3.74
N LYS A 24 14.42 23.18 3.52
CA LYS A 24 14.12 24.32 4.39
C LYS A 24 12.62 24.63 4.43
N LEU A 25 11.96 24.61 3.28
CA LEU A 25 10.52 24.87 3.22
C LEU A 25 9.70 23.75 3.87
N ALA A 26 10.10 22.49 3.70
CA ALA A 26 9.50 21.34 4.36
C ALA A 26 9.70 21.41 5.89
N ALA A 27 10.92 21.67 6.36
CA ALA A 27 11.22 21.78 7.78
C ALA A 27 10.42 22.89 8.47
N LYS A 28 10.14 23.98 7.76
CA LYS A 28 9.36 25.10 8.30
C LYS A 28 7.85 24.86 8.24
N ASN A 29 7.33 24.40 7.10
CA ASN A 29 5.90 24.45 6.82
C ASN A 29 5.19 23.10 6.88
N SER A 30 5.93 21.98 6.87
CA SER A 30 5.28 20.67 6.82
C SER A 30 4.55 20.34 8.12
N GLN A 31 3.39 19.70 7.95
CA GLN A 31 2.58 19.13 9.03
C GLN A 31 2.98 17.69 9.38
N ASP A 32 3.77 17.03 8.53
CA ASP A 32 4.29 15.69 8.83
C ASP A 32 5.49 15.78 9.78
N ALA A 33 5.24 15.59 11.07
CA ALA A 33 6.25 15.68 12.11
C ALA A 33 7.44 14.70 11.91
N ASN A 34 7.19 13.53 11.29
CA ASN A 34 8.20 12.50 11.12
C ASN A 34 9.27 12.91 10.10
N THR A 35 8.84 13.51 8.99
CA THR A 35 9.76 13.91 7.92
C THR A 35 10.19 15.37 8.05
N LYS A 36 9.41 16.23 8.71
CA LYS A 36 9.72 17.65 8.91
C LYS A 36 11.11 17.88 9.48
N VAL A 37 11.49 17.10 10.50
CA VAL A 37 12.81 17.21 11.14
C VAL A 37 13.98 16.90 10.19
N SER A 38 13.72 16.11 9.15
CA SER A 38 14.67 15.73 8.11
C SER A 38 14.42 16.46 6.78
N GLY A 39 13.78 17.64 6.82
CA GLY A 39 13.50 18.43 5.62
C GLY A 39 12.53 17.77 4.64
N GLY A 40 11.62 16.93 5.13
CA GLY A 40 10.64 16.21 4.31
C GLY A 40 11.22 14.99 3.59
N ASN A 41 12.42 14.54 3.95
CA ASN A 41 13.06 13.38 3.32
C ASN A 41 12.38 12.06 3.73
N LEU A 42 11.93 11.29 2.74
CA LEU A 42 11.29 9.98 2.91
C LEU A 42 12.27 8.80 2.74
N GLY A 43 13.51 9.07 2.35
CA GLY A 43 14.48 8.04 2.00
C GLY A 43 14.20 7.40 0.64
N TRP A 44 14.75 6.20 0.45
CA TRP A 44 14.50 5.41 -0.75
C TRP A 44 13.17 4.69 -0.62
N LEU A 45 12.29 4.94 -1.59
CA LEU A 45 10.99 4.30 -1.66
C LEU A 45 10.93 3.33 -2.83
N VAL A 46 10.14 2.28 -2.67
CA VAL A 46 9.74 1.36 -3.73
C VAL A 46 8.24 1.51 -3.99
N ARG A 47 7.79 1.16 -5.21
CA ARG A 47 6.40 1.36 -5.61
C ARG A 47 5.44 0.65 -4.65
N GLY A 48 4.38 1.35 -4.26
CA GLY A 48 3.39 0.86 -3.29
C GLY A 48 3.81 1.05 -1.83
N GLN A 49 5.08 1.35 -1.51
CA GLN A 49 5.53 1.54 -0.13
C GLN A 49 4.96 2.82 0.50
N TYR A 50 4.65 3.84 -0.30
CA TYR A 50 3.99 5.04 0.19
C TYR A 50 2.48 4.81 0.37
N ALA A 51 1.83 4.21 -0.63
CA ALA A 51 0.37 4.02 -0.68
C ALA A 51 -0.11 2.84 0.18
N GLN A 52 0.10 2.91 1.49
CA GLN A 52 -0.22 1.81 2.42
C GLN A 52 -1.67 1.83 2.93
N SER A 53 -2.45 2.88 2.67
CA SER A 53 -3.85 2.99 3.10
C SER A 53 -4.79 3.45 1.99
N GLU A 54 -6.10 3.21 2.17
CA GLU A 54 -7.09 3.73 1.24
C GLU A 54 -6.97 5.27 1.11
N GLY A 55 -7.04 5.78 -0.11
CA GLY A 55 -6.91 7.21 -0.39
C GLY A 55 -5.48 7.77 -0.50
N THR A 56 -4.41 6.95 -0.37
CA THR A 56 -2.99 7.39 -0.42
C THR A 56 -2.22 7.09 -1.71
N GLY A 57 -2.94 6.86 -2.82
CA GLY A 57 -2.32 6.47 -4.10
C GLY A 57 -1.82 7.62 -4.98
N VAL A 58 -2.23 8.86 -4.72
CA VAL A 58 -1.97 9.98 -5.62
C VAL A 58 -0.49 10.33 -5.63
N VAL A 59 0.12 10.38 -4.46
CA VAL A 59 1.55 10.69 -4.32
C VAL A 59 2.41 9.53 -4.82
N ASP A 60 2.06 8.28 -4.51
CA ASP A 60 2.79 7.09 -5.00
C ASP A 60 2.78 7.02 -6.53
N ASN A 61 1.61 7.21 -7.15
CA ASN A 61 1.48 7.23 -8.61
C ASN A 61 2.31 8.34 -9.25
N TRP A 62 2.38 9.52 -8.62
CA TRP A 62 3.22 10.61 -9.11
C TRP A 62 4.71 10.29 -8.98
N LEU A 63 5.14 9.73 -7.84
CA LEU A 63 6.55 9.41 -7.56
C LEU A 63 7.11 8.35 -8.52
N PHE A 64 6.30 7.36 -8.90
CA PHE A 64 6.71 6.21 -9.71
C PHE A 64 6.28 6.30 -11.18
N ASP A 65 5.85 7.47 -11.65
CA ASP A 65 5.61 7.71 -13.07
C ASP A 65 6.95 7.66 -13.84
N PRO A 66 7.10 6.82 -14.88
CA PRO A 66 8.34 6.69 -15.63
C PRO A 66 8.78 7.97 -16.35
N ALA A 67 7.89 8.96 -16.50
CA ALA A 67 8.23 10.26 -17.07
C ALA A 67 8.92 11.23 -16.10
N ARG A 68 9.02 10.88 -14.80
CA ARG A 68 9.63 11.75 -13.79
C ARG A 68 11.13 11.98 -14.04
N LYS A 69 11.61 13.15 -13.64
CA LYS A 69 13.01 13.59 -13.79
C LYS A 69 13.66 13.88 -12.44
N LEU A 70 15.00 13.84 -12.43
CA LEU A 70 15.78 14.20 -11.24
C LEU A 70 15.51 15.66 -10.85
N ASN A 71 15.37 15.93 -9.55
CA ASN A 71 15.02 17.22 -8.96
C ASN A 71 13.65 17.77 -9.33
N GLU A 72 12.81 16.99 -10.03
CA GLU A 72 11.47 17.42 -10.41
C GLU A 72 10.59 17.61 -9.16
N ILE A 73 9.82 18.70 -9.15
CA ILE A 73 8.88 19.05 -8.09
C ILE A 73 7.46 18.91 -8.63
N SER A 74 6.59 18.24 -7.86
CA SER A 74 5.20 18.03 -8.23
C SER A 74 4.39 19.34 -8.25
N SER A 75 3.23 19.30 -8.91
CA SER A 75 2.14 20.19 -8.58
C SER A 75 1.62 19.92 -7.16
N VAL A 76 0.66 20.71 -6.69
CA VAL A 76 -0.04 20.41 -5.44
C VAL A 76 -0.89 19.17 -5.65
N LEU A 77 -0.55 18.08 -4.96
CA LEU A 77 -1.27 16.82 -4.95
C LEU A 77 -2.24 16.83 -3.77
N LYS A 78 -3.50 16.48 -3.98
CA LYS A 78 -4.50 16.41 -2.90
C LYS A 78 -4.74 14.96 -2.54
N GLU A 79 -4.57 14.63 -1.26
CA GLU A 79 -4.64 13.27 -0.75
C GLU A 79 -5.14 13.27 0.70
N ASN A 80 -6.12 12.44 1.06
CA ASN A 80 -6.69 12.35 2.41
C ASN A 80 -7.07 13.69 3.07
N GLY A 81 -7.56 14.65 2.29
CA GLY A 81 -7.90 15.99 2.78
C GLY A 81 -6.72 16.92 3.03
N ALA A 82 -5.49 16.44 2.84
CA ALA A 82 -4.26 17.21 2.91
C ALA A 82 -3.69 17.52 1.51
N PHE A 83 -2.71 18.41 1.48
CA PHE A 83 -2.02 18.84 0.27
C PHE A 83 -0.55 18.45 0.36
N HIS A 84 -0.05 17.81 -0.69
CA HIS A 84 1.30 17.28 -0.76
C HIS A 84 2.06 17.96 -1.91
N ILE A 85 3.31 18.27 -1.64
CA ILE A 85 4.30 18.62 -2.66
C ILE A 85 5.47 17.70 -2.44
N VAL A 86 5.92 17.03 -3.49
CA VAL A 86 7.02 16.07 -3.46
C VAL A 86 8.10 16.46 -4.47
N GLN A 87 9.32 16.00 -4.21
CA GLN A 87 10.47 16.23 -5.06
C GLN A 87 11.24 14.93 -5.25
N ILE A 88 11.66 14.65 -6.48
CA ILE A 88 12.53 13.51 -6.78
C ILE A 88 13.98 13.87 -6.48
N LEU A 89 14.63 13.10 -5.61
CA LEU A 89 16.05 13.26 -5.28
C LEU A 89 16.96 12.25 -5.99
N GLY A 90 16.41 11.15 -6.53
CA GLY A 90 17.20 10.12 -7.19
C GLY A 90 16.36 8.96 -7.70
N PHE A 91 16.94 8.21 -8.64
CA PHE A 91 16.41 6.93 -9.12
C PHE A 91 17.50 5.88 -8.98
N ASP A 92 17.13 4.69 -8.53
CA ASP A 92 18.04 3.56 -8.40
C ASP A 92 17.31 2.26 -8.73
N PRO A 93 17.21 1.90 -10.02
CA PRO A 93 16.50 0.69 -10.46
C PRO A 93 17.15 -0.61 -9.99
N ALA A 94 18.43 -0.57 -9.62
CA ALA A 94 19.19 -1.73 -9.16
C ALA A 94 19.19 -1.87 -7.63
N ARG A 95 18.52 -0.96 -6.91
CA ARG A 95 18.46 -0.99 -5.45
C ARG A 95 17.77 -2.27 -4.98
N THR A 96 18.46 -3.02 -4.15
CA THR A 96 17.88 -4.17 -3.47
C THR A 96 16.83 -3.70 -2.47
N VAL A 97 15.64 -4.28 -2.53
CA VAL A 97 14.59 -4.08 -1.53
C VAL A 97 14.88 -4.98 -0.33
N ASP A 98 14.85 -4.43 0.88
CA ASP A 98 15.08 -5.25 2.08
C ASP A 98 13.95 -6.27 2.26
N ALA A 99 14.28 -7.43 2.85
CA ALA A 99 13.34 -8.55 2.96
C ALA A 99 12.07 -8.20 3.75
N LYS A 100 12.16 -7.29 4.73
CA LYS A 100 11.01 -6.87 5.55
C LYS A 100 10.08 -6.00 4.73
N THR A 101 10.60 -4.99 4.03
CA THR A 101 9.81 -4.17 3.09
C THR A 101 9.18 -5.03 2.01
N LEU A 102 9.95 -5.96 1.42
CA LEU A 102 9.42 -6.88 0.41
C LEU A 102 8.29 -7.74 0.97
N GLN A 103 8.41 -8.23 2.21
CA GLN A 103 7.36 -9.00 2.86
C GLN A 103 6.11 -8.13 3.09
N SER A 104 6.25 -6.92 3.64
CA SER A 104 5.12 -6.00 3.84
C SER A 104 4.43 -5.63 2.53
N LEU A 105 5.18 -5.44 1.45
CA LEU A 105 4.61 -5.21 0.12
C LEU A 105 3.81 -6.42 -0.37
N LYS A 106 4.29 -7.65 -0.15
CA LYS A 106 3.55 -8.87 -0.51
C LYS A 106 2.26 -9.01 0.30
N ASP A 107 2.33 -8.76 1.61
CA ASP A 107 1.19 -8.84 2.51
C ASP A 107 0.11 -7.81 2.12
N ASN A 108 0.55 -6.62 1.69
CA ASN A 108 -0.34 -5.53 1.28
C ASN A 108 -0.70 -5.56 -0.21
N ALA A 109 -0.07 -6.42 -1.02
CA ALA A 109 -0.21 -6.42 -2.48
C ALA A 109 -1.67 -6.62 -2.92
N LEU A 110 -2.39 -7.52 -2.25
CA LEU A 110 -3.81 -7.77 -2.54
C LEU A 110 -4.67 -6.53 -2.24
N SER A 111 -4.45 -5.90 -1.09
CA SER A 111 -5.15 -4.69 -0.68
C SER A 111 -4.85 -3.51 -1.61
N SER A 112 -3.57 -3.34 -2.00
CA SER A 112 -3.15 -2.32 -2.95
C SER A 112 -3.73 -2.55 -4.35
N TRP A 113 -3.78 -3.79 -4.82
CA TRP A 113 -4.44 -4.14 -6.08
C TRP A 113 -5.94 -3.87 -6.04
N LEU A 114 -6.63 -4.26 -4.95
CA LEU A 114 -8.04 -3.94 -4.77
C LEU A 114 -8.29 -2.43 -4.78
N LEU A 115 -7.40 -1.64 -4.19
CA LEU A 115 -7.49 -0.18 -4.23
C LEU A 115 -7.34 0.37 -5.63
N GLU A 116 -6.37 -0.13 -6.40
CA GLU A 116 -6.17 0.25 -7.79
C GLU A 116 -7.39 -0.08 -8.64
N ILE A 117 -7.97 -1.28 -8.47
CA ILE A 117 -9.18 -1.70 -9.18
C ILE A 117 -10.40 -0.87 -8.77
N LYS A 118 -10.60 -0.58 -7.47
CA LYS A 118 -11.69 0.29 -7.00
C LYS A 118 -11.56 1.74 -7.48
N ALA A 119 -10.35 2.23 -7.71
CA ALA A 119 -10.11 3.57 -8.25
C ALA A 119 -10.45 3.67 -9.75
N GLN A 120 -10.60 2.55 -10.46
CA GLN A 120 -11.06 2.53 -11.85
C GLN A 120 -12.57 2.78 -11.91
N SER A 121 -12.99 3.72 -12.76
CA SER A 121 -14.37 4.21 -12.87
C SER A 121 -15.40 3.20 -13.41
N ASN A 122 -14.96 2.02 -13.86
CA ASN A 122 -15.80 0.99 -14.48
C ASN A 122 -15.93 -0.30 -13.64
N THR A 123 -15.37 -0.35 -12.43
CA THR A 123 -15.35 -1.59 -11.63
C THR A 123 -16.16 -1.47 -10.35
N SER A 124 -17.17 -2.34 -10.21
CA SER A 124 -17.96 -2.52 -8.98
C SER A 124 -17.61 -3.87 -8.36
N ILE A 125 -16.90 -3.85 -7.23
CA ILE A 125 -16.65 -5.04 -6.42
C ILE A 125 -17.77 -5.11 -5.37
N THR A 126 -18.80 -5.89 -5.65
CA THR A 126 -19.85 -6.19 -4.68
C THR A 126 -19.38 -7.27 -3.70
N PRO A 127 -19.90 -7.30 -2.47
CA PRO A 127 -19.73 -8.45 -1.59
C PRO A 127 -20.13 -9.75 -2.31
N PRO A 128 -19.57 -10.91 -1.90
CA PRO A 128 -20.01 -12.19 -2.43
C PRO A 128 -21.53 -12.32 -2.32
N ASP A 129 -22.18 -12.67 -3.43
CA ASP A 129 -23.59 -13.02 -3.42
C ASP A 129 -23.76 -14.25 -2.51
N GLN A 130 -24.36 -14.05 -1.33
CA GLN A 130 -24.55 -15.11 -0.33
C GLN A 130 -25.32 -16.30 -0.90
N ASN A 131 -26.18 -16.07 -1.89
CA ASN A 131 -26.95 -17.14 -2.54
C ASN A 131 -26.08 -18.00 -3.47
N LYS A 132 -24.95 -17.48 -3.97
CA LYS A 132 -23.99 -18.23 -4.80
C LYS A 132 -22.88 -18.92 -4.00
N GLN A 133 -22.66 -18.50 -2.76
CA GLN A 133 -21.74 -19.16 -1.83
C GLN A 133 -22.32 -20.46 -1.27
N LEU A 134 -23.65 -20.52 -1.13
CA LEU A 134 -24.37 -21.71 -0.69
C LEU A 134 -24.89 -22.55 -1.86
N ASP A 135 -24.51 -22.21 -3.10
CA ASP A 135 -24.87 -22.98 -4.29
C ASP A 135 -24.20 -24.37 -4.22
N PRO A 136 -24.98 -25.46 -4.19
CA PRO A 136 -24.45 -26.83 -4.14
C PRO A 136 -23.47 -27.16 -5.27
N ASN A 137 -23.54 -26.45 -6.40
CA ASN A 137 -22.66 -26.66 -7.56
C ASN A 137 -21.29 -25.97 -7.40
N ASN A 138 -21.17 -25.01 -6.49
CA ASN A 138 -19.92 -24.31 -6.18
C ASN A 138 -19.24 -24.87 -4.92
N LEU A 139 -19.90 -25.79 -4.22
CA LEU A 139 -19.33 -26.52 -3.08
C LEU A 139 -18.60 -27.77 -3.59
N PRO A 140 -17.45 -28.15 -2.98
CA PRO A 140 -16.82 -29.43 -3.28
C PRO A 140 -17.81 -30.57 -2.97
N PRO A 141 -17.80 -31.67 -3.75
CA PRO A 141 -18.73 -32.76 -3.54
C PRO A 141 -18.61 -33.28 -2.10
N SER A 142 -19.74 -33.45 -1.42
CA SER A 142 -19.84 -33.86 -0.02
C SER A 142 -19.21 -35.24 0.26
N SER A 143 -18.82 -35.97 -0.77
CA SER A 143 -18.06 -37.22 -0.72
C SER A 143 -16.62 -37.08 -0.19
N ILE A 144 -16.08 -35.86 -0.09
CA ILE A 144 -14.71 -35.59 0.41
C ILE A 144 -14.72 -35.08 1.87
N LEU A 145 -15.90 -34.85 2.45
CA LEU A 145 -16.01 -34.46 3.85
C LEU A 145 -16.11 -35.72 4.72
N PRO A 146 -15.23 -35.92 5.72
CA PRO A 146 -15.35 -37.03 6.64
C PRO A 146 -16.67 -36.90 7.41
N SER A 147 -17.50 -37.96 7.38
CA SER A 147 -18.84 -38.01 7.97
C SER A 147 -18.85 -38.17 9.50
N SER A 148 -17.73 -37.89 10.18
CA SER A 148 -17.63 -37.97 11.64
C SER A 148 -16.63 -36.94 12.17
N PRO A 149 -16.95 -36.25 13.30
CA PRO A 149 -15.97 -35.39 13.96
C PRO A 149 -14.80 -36.25 14.50
N PRO A 150 -13.60 -35.68 14.68
CA PRO A 150 -12.47 -36.42 15.25
C PRO A 150 -12.86 -36.99 16.62
N GLY A 151 -12.84 -38.32 16.75
CA GLY A 151 -13.11 -38.99 18.01
C GLY A 151 -12.13 -38.53 19.09
N GLN A 152 -12.65 -38.02 20.21
CA GLN A 152 -11.87 -37.80 21.42
C GLN A 152 -11.28 -39.14 21.86
N GLY A 153 -9.95 -39.27 21.77
CA GLY A 153 -9.24 -40.43 22.27
C GLY A 153 -9.43 -40.58 23.78
N ALA A 154 -10.04 -41.68 24.20
CA ALA A 154 -9.97 -42.18 25.57
C ALA A 154 -9.88 -43.71 25.57
N ASN A 155 -8.63 -44.18 25.69
CA ASN A 155 -8.20 -45.32 26.49
C ASN A 155 -8.47 -46.76 26.00
N GLY A 156 -7.37 -47.52 25.85
CA GLY A 156 -7.33 -48.94 26.21
C GLY A 156 -6.94 -49.94 25.11
N GLY A 157 -5.70 -50.45 25.19
CA GLY A 157 -5.48 -51.89 25.08
C GLY A 157 -4.93 -52.47 23.77
N THR A 158 -3.61 -52.74 23.80
CA THR A 158 -2.94 -53.99 23.36
C THR A 158 -3.07 -54.49 21.91
N GLY A 159 -1.93 -54.54 21.20
CA GLY A 159 -1.70 -55.55 20.15
C GLY A 159 -0.86 -55.08 18.95
N LEU A 160 0.48 -55.27 19.01
CA LEU A 160 1.31 -55.54 17.81
C LEU A 160 0.77 -56.80 17.09
N PRO A 161 0.93 -57.05 15.76
CA PRO A 161 2.22 -56.99 15.05
C PRO A 161 2.24 -56.73 13.50
N THR A 162 3.46 -56.45 13.02
CA THR A 162 4.12 -56.84 11.74
C THR A 162 3.60 -56.45 10.33
N ILE A 163 4.59 -56.02 9.55
CA ILE A 163 4.65 -55.70 8.12
C ILE A 163 4.84 -57.00 7.29
N PRO A 164 4.27 -57.08 6.08
CA PRO A 164 4.99 -57.58 4.91
C PRO A 164 5.34 -56.47 3.91
#